data_AF-A0A2V9PM19-F1
#
_entry.id   AF-A0A2V9PM19-F1
#
_cell.length_a   1.000
_cell.length_b   1.000
_cell.length_c   1.000
_cell.angle_alpha   90.00
_cell.angle_beta   90.00
_cell.angle_gamma   90.00
#
_symmetry.space_group_name_H-M   'P 1'
#
loop_
_entity.id
_entity.type
_entity.pdbx_description
1 polymer ?
#
loop_
_entity_poly.entity_id
_entity_poly.type
_entity_poly.pdbx_seq_one_letter_code
_entity_poly.pdbx_strand_id
1 'polypeptide(L)' 'KYRRAYGWQRDGGMADYMIAEEKDLIALPDELSYADGAQVACGFGTVYEAIEKIGVSGNDTVLITG' A
#
# COMPACT_ATOMS: atom_id res chain seq x y z
N LYS A 1 -4.72 20.21 1.20
CA LYS A 1 -5.36 20.49 -0.12
C LYS A 1 -4.98 19.46 -1.20
N TYR A 2 -3.77 18.87 -1.17
CA TYR A 2 -3.24 17.98 -2.24
C TYR A 2 -3.16 16.48 -1.93
N ARG A 3 -3.48 16.00 -0.71
CA ARG A 3 -3.63 14.55 -0.45
C ARG A 3 -5.08 14.13 -0.64
N ARG A 4 -5.33 13.22 -1.59
CA ARG A 4 -6.61 12.58 -1.84
C ARG A 4 -6.34 11.11 -2.15
N ALA A 5 -6.89 10.22 -1.34
CA ALA A 5 -6.72 8.78 -1.50
C ALA A 5 -7.76 8.22 -2.49
N TYR A 6 -7.35 7.21 -3.26
CA TYR A 6 -8.25 6.40 -4.07
C TYR A 6 -9.22 5.62 -3.16
N GLY A 7 -10.50 5.56 -3.54
CA GLY A 7 -11.55 4.94 -2.73
C GLY A 7 -12.05 5.79 -1.54
N TRP A 8 -11.61 7.05 -1.43
CA TRP A 8 -12.12 7.97 -0.41
C TRP A 8 -12.45 9.35 -0.97
N GLN A 9 -11.44 10.20 -1.24
CA GLN A 9 -11.67 11.53 -1.85
C GLN A 9 -11.59 11.49 -3.38
N ARG A 10 -11.24 10.33 -3.95
CA ARG A 10 -11.23 9.99 -5.37
C ARG A 10 -11.91 8.64 -5.54
N ASP A 11 -12.41 8.38 -6.75
CA ASP A 11 -12.87 7.04 -7.13
C ASP A 11 -11.75 6.02 -6.96
N GLY A 12 -12.11 4.77 -6.64
CA GLY A 12 -11.17 3.69 -6.34
C GLY A 12 -11.45 2.43 -7.16
N GLY A 13 -10.78 1.34 -6.79
CA GLY A 13 -10.81 0.08 -7.55
C GLY A 13 -12.06 -0.79 -7.37
N MET A 14 -13.12 -0.33 -6.69
CA MET A 14 -14.41 -1.05 -6.65
C MET A 14 -15.24 -0.77 -7.93
N ALA A 15 -14.61 -0.99 -9.08
CA ALA A 15 -15.15 -0.79 -10.42
C ALA A 15 -14.25 -1.53 -11.44
N ASP A 16 -14.74 -1.79 -12.64
CA ASP A 16 -13.96 -2.45 -13.69
C ASP A 16 -12.75 -1.62 -14.16
N TYR A 17 -12.84 -0.28 -14.04
CA TYR A 17 -11.80 0.66 -14.43
C TYR A 17 -11.74 1.84 -13.45
N MET A 18 -10.54 2.41 -13.28
CA MET A 18 -10.34 3.62 -12.50
C MET A 18 -9.28 4.52 -13.13
N ILE A 19 -9.38 5.82 -12.89
CA ILE A 19 -8.35 6.78 -13.28
C ILE A 19 -7.29 6.81 -12.17
N ALA A 20 -6.05 6.52 -12.54
CA ALA A 20 -4.89 6.66 -11.66
C ALA A 20 -3.89 7.65 -12.24
N GLU A 21 -3.25 8.45 -11.40
CA GLU A 21 -2.13 9.29 -11.82
C GLU A 21 -0.87 8.42 -11.99
N GLU A 22 -0.12 8.62 -13.06
CA GLU A 22 1.10 7.85 -13.37
C GLU A 22 2.11 7.86 -12.22
N LYS A 23 2.25 8.98 -11.52
CA LYS A 23 3.16 9.12 -10.36
C LYS A 23 2.81 8.19 -9.17
N ASP A 24 1.59 7.69 -9.11
CA ASP A 24 1.11 6.82 -8.04
C ASP A 24 1.26 5.33 -8.45
N LEU A 25 1.73 5.05 -9.66
CA LEU A 25 1.89 3.71 -10.21
C LEU A 25 3.34 3.23 -10.12
N ILE A 26 3.49 1.92 -9.93
CA ILE A 26 4.76 1.20 -10.04
C ILE A 26 4.54 -0.06 -10.89
N ALA A 27 5.60 -0.56 -11.50
CA ALA A 27 5.54 -1.85 -12.20
C ALA A 27 5.31 -2.98 -11.19
N LEU A 28 4.32 -3.83 -11.46
CA LEU A 28 4.13 -5.08 -10.72
C LEU A 28 5.11 -6.12 -11.27
N PRO A 29 6.00 -6.71 -10.46
CA PRO A 29 6.85 -7.82 -10.87
C PRO A 29 6.02 -9.01 -11.39
N ASP A 30 6.55 -9.71 -12.40
CA ASP A 30 5.85 -10.83 -13.06
C ASP A 30 5.58 -12.01 -12.12
N GLU A 31 6.36 -12.13 -11.04
CA GLU A 31 6.19 -13.18 -10.03
C GLU A 31 5.01 -12.93 -9.08
N LEU A 32 4.45 -11.71 -9.05
CA LEU A 32 3.35 -11.34 -8.17
C LEU A 32 2.01 -11.35 -8.90
N SER A 33 0.98 -11.90 -8.24
CA SER A 33 -0.38 -11.80 -8.76
C SER A 33 -0.95 -10.40 -8.54
N TYR A 34 -2.03 -10.07 -9.26
CA TYR A 34 -2.78 -8.83 -9.01
C TYR A 34 -3.32 -8.74 -7.57
N ALA A 35 -3.66 -9.87 -6.95
CA ALA A 35 -4.12 -9.90 -5.57
C ALA A 35 -3.00 -9.52 -4.59
N ASP A 36 -1.77 -10.00 -4.85
CA ASP A 36 -0.59 -9.62 -4.06
C ASP A 36 -0.29 -8.13 -4.21
N GLY A 37 -0.28 -7.63 -5.46
CA GLY A 37 -0.08 -6.21 -5.75
C GLY A 37 -1.09 -5.30 -5.05
N ALA A 38 -2.37 -5.71 -5.01
CA ALA A 38 -3.42 -4.96 -4.32
C ALA A 38 -3.19 -4.88 -2.80
N GLN A 39 -2.71 -5.95 -2.16
CA GLN A 39 -2.36 -5.93 -0.74
C GLN A 39 -1.12 -5.07 -0.47
N VAL A 40 -0.11 -5.12 -1.34
CA VAL A 40 1.10 -4.31 -1.26
C VAL A 40 0.76 -2.81 -1.32
N ALA A 41 -0.15 -2.41 -2.20
CA ALA A 41 -0.54 -1.02 -2.41
C ALA A 41 -1.23 -0.35 -1.19
N CYS A 42 -1.69 -1.14 -0.22
CA CYS A 42 -2.37 -0.61 0.97
C CYS A 42 -1.85 -1.23 2.27
N GLY A 43 -2.25 -2.47 2.56
CA GLY A 43 -2.00 -3.12 3.85
C GLY A 43 -0.52 -3.33 4.14
N PHE A 44 0.20 -3.99 3.24
CA PHE A 44 1.61 -4.29 3.47
C PHE A 44 2.49 -3.05 3.36
N GLY A 45 2.21 -2.15 2.42
CA GLY A 45 2.94 -0.88 2.32
C GLY A 45 2.84 -0.03 3.59
N THR A 46 1.66 0.03 4.21
CA THR A 46 1.46 0.77 5.46
C THR A 46 2.29 0.18 6.61
N VAL A 47 2.27 -1.15 6.77
CA VAL A 47 3.02 -1.81 7.85
C VAL A 47 4.52 -1.73 7.60
N TYR A 48 4.98 -1.91 6.37
CA TYR A 48 6.39 -1.78 6.00
C TYR A 48 6.91 -0.38 6.31
N GLU A 49 6.18 0.67 5.91
CA GLU A 49 6.54 2.06 6.23
C GLU A 49 6.61 2.30 7.75
N ALA A 50 5.71 1.70 8.54
CA ALA A 50 5.72 1.82 9.99
C ALA A 50 6.94 1.14 10.62
N ILE A 51 7.27 -0.09 10.20
CA ILE A 51 8.44 -0.84 10.66
C ILE A 51 9.73 -0.06 10.36
N GLU A 52 9.87 0.43 9.13
CA GLU A 52 11.02 1.24 8.70
C GLU A 52 11.13 2.55 9.51
N LYS A 53 10.02 3.26 9.71
CA LYS A 53 10.01 4.53 10.47
C LYS A 53 10.33 4.36 11.95
N ILE A 54 9.87 3.28 12.56
CA ILE A 54 10.15 2.95 13.96
C ILE A 54 11.60 2.46 14.12
N GLY A 55 12.19 1.92 13.05
CA GLY A 55 13.54 1.37 13.06
C GLY A 55 13.62 0.02 13.76
N VAL A 56 12.59 -0.82 13.59
CA VAL A 56 12.54 -2.16 14.19
C VAL A 56 13.72 -2.99 13.69
N SER A 57 14.37 -3.69 14.62
CA SER A 57 15.53 -4.53 14.38
C SER A 57 15.36 -5.90 15.03
N GLY A 58 16.31 -6.81 14.78
CA GLY A 58 16.32 -8.13 15.41
C GLY A 58 16.53 -8.13 16.92
N ASN A 59 16.84 -6.98 17.54
CA ASN A 59 16.99 -6.84 18.99
C ASN A 59 15.67 -6.45 19.69
N ASP A 60 14.62 -6.16 18.93
CA ASP A 60 13.37 -5.63 19.46
C ASP A 60 12.34 -6.74 19.73
N THR A 61 11.54 -6.55 20.77
CA THR A 61 10.32 -7.34 20.99
C THR A 61 9.12 -6.52 20.55
N VAL A 62 8.39 -6.99 19.54
CA VAL A 62 7.29 -6.25 18.93
C VAL A 62 5.94 -6.89 19.31
N LEU A 63 4.97 -6.05 19.67
CA LEU A 63 3.57 -6.44 19.86
C LEU A 63 2.76 -6.05 18.61
N ILE A 64 1.99 -6.99 18.07
CA ILE A 64 1.06 -6.75 16.97
C ILE A 64 -0.36 -6.89 17.52
N THR A 65 -1.19 -5.87 17.35
CA THR A 65 -2.61 -5.87 17.74
C THR A 65 -3.48 -5.51 16.55
N GLY A 66 -4.42 -6.40 16.20
CA GLY A 66 -5.33 -6.24 15.07
C GLY A 66 -6.32 -5.10 15.25
#